data_AF-A0A0L8C0E1-F1
#
_entry.id   AF-A0A0L8C0E1-F1
#
_cell.length_a   1.000
_cell.length_b   1.000
_cell.length_c   1.000
_cell.angle_alpha   90.00
_cell.angle_beta   90.00
_cell.angle_gamma   90.00
#
_symmetry.space_group_name_H-M   'P 1'
#
loop_
_entity.id
_entity.type
_entity.pdbx_description
1 polymer ?
#
loop_
_entity_poly.entity_id
_entity_poly.type
_entity_poly.pdbx_seq_one_letter_code
_entity_poly.pdbx_strand_id
1 'polypeptide(L)'
;MGSQRESATGKSGLQAATRRFPKRGSQIEALFERDENFRGLCDDLAAAEQALWATEHLPENNRMTRRLEYEELVAELADEINRVLDRANVLPMSRSPKH
;
A
#
# COMPACT_ATOMS: atom_id res chain seq x y z
N MET A 1 11.75 -22.48 -4.83
CA MET A 1 11.85 -21.88 -3.48
C MET A 1 11.63 -20.38 -3.64
N GLY A 2 10.48 -19.84 -3.24
CA GLY A 2 10.13 -18.43 -3.45
C GLY A 2 8.95 -17.88 -2.62
N SER A 3 8.18 -18.74 -1.94
CA SER A 3 6.88 -18.35 -1.40
C SER A 3 6.87 -17.59 -0.06
N GLN A 4 8.01 -17.46 0.63
CA GLN A 4 7.99 -16.86 1.98
C GLN A 4 8.19 -15.34 1.96
N ARG A 5 8.96 -14.80 0.99
CA ARG A 5 9.23 -13.35 0.88
C ARG A 5 8.01 -12.59 0.36
N GLU A 6 7.34 -13.10 -0.66
CA GLU A 6 6.10 -12.52 -1.22
C GLU A 6 4.98 -12.47 -0.17
N SER A 7 4.88 -13.52 0.67
CA SER A 7 3.86 -13.57 1.74
C SER A 7 4.10 -12.60 2.89
N ALA A 8 5.36 -12.21 3.13
CA ALA A 8 5.71 -11.25 4.18
C ALA A 8 5.47 -9.82 3.70
N THR A 9 5.85 -9.51 2.46
CA THR A 9 5.57 -8.22 1.82
C THR A 9 4.07 -7.95 1.76
N GLY A 10 3.28 -8.93 1.31
CA GLY A 10 1.82 -8.80 1.24
C GLY A 10 1.16 -8.48 2.59
N LYS A 11 1.60 -9.13 3.69
CA LYS A 11 1.06 -8.83 5.02
C LYS A 11 1.40 -7.41 5.48
N SER A 12 2.59 -6.94 5.16
CA SER A 12 3.02 -5.56 5.45
C SER A 12 2.22 -4.54 4.64
N GLY A 13 1.93 -4.82 3.37
CA GLY A 13 1.09 -3.95 2.53
C GLY A 13 -0.32 -3.78 3.07
N LEU A 14 -0.99 -4.89 3.40
CA LEU A 14 -2.32 -4.86 4.00
C LEU A 14 -2.34 -4.06 5.31
N GLN A 15 -1.34 -4.24 6.17
CA GLN A 15 -1.24 -3.50 7.43
C GLN A 15 -1.00 -1.99 7.21
N ALA A 16 -0.15 -1.63 6.25
CA ALA A 16 0.11 -0.24 5.89
C ALA A 16 -1.16 0.46 5.40
N ALA A 17 -1.87 -0.16 4.45
CA ALA A 17 -3.10 0.38 3.90
C ALA A 17 -4.20 0.50 4.97
N THR A 18 -4.44 -0.54 5.78
CA THR A 18 -5.48 -0.51 6.82
C THR A 18 -5.19 0.51 7.93
N ARG A 19 -3.92 0.70 8.31
CA ARG A 19 -3.52 1.75 9.27
C ARG A 19 -3.79 3.15 8.73
N ARG A 20 -3.55 3.37 7.44
CA ARG A 20 -3.71 4.69 6.80
C ARG A 20 -5.17 5.01 6.45
N PHE A 21 -5.99 3.99 6.18
CA PHE A 21 -7.40 4.12 5.82
C PHE A 21 -8.32 3.32 6.76
N PRO A 22 -8.36 3.63 8.06
CA PRO A 22 -9.05 2.81 9.06
C PRO A 22 -10.57 2.65 8.79
N LYS A 23 -11.20 3.66 8.17
CA LYS A 23 -12.63 3.61 7.81
C LYS A 23 -12.94 2.68 6.63
N ARG A 24 -11.92 2.26 5.88
CA ARG A 24 -12.06 1.42 4.67
C ARG A 24 -11.44 0.03 4.85
N GLY A 25 -11.16 -0.39 6.08
CA GLY A 25 -10.44 -1.64 6.39
C GLY A 25 -11.01 -2.88 5.69
N SER A 26 -12.30 -3.16 5.85
CA SER A 26 -12.92 -4.33 5.20
C SER A 26 -12.92 -4.26 3.67
N GLN A 27 -12.98 -3.05 3.09
CA GLN A 27 -12.89 -2.88 1.64
C GLN A 27 -11.47 -3.17 1.14
N ILE A 28 -10.46 -2.73 1.89
CA ILE A 28 -9.05 -2.97 1.62
C ILE A 28 -8.76 -4.46 1.71
N GLU A 29 -9.17 -5.14 2.79
CA GLU A 29 -9.00 -6.60 2.95
C GLU A 29 -9.60 -7.36 1.76
N ALA A 30 -10.86 -7.08 1.42
CA ALA A 30 -11.54 -7.76 0.32
C ALA A 30 -10.91 -7.50 -1.06
N LEU A 31 -10.40 -6.28 -1.31
CA LEU A 31 -9.74 -5.95 -2.56
C LEU A 31 -8.32 -6.55 -2.62
N PHE A 32 -7.60 -6.49 -1.52
CA PHE A 32 -6.25 -7.03 -1.37
C PHE A 32 -6.17 -8.54 -1.60
N GLU A 33 -7.20 -9.28 -1.20
CA GLU A 33 -7.28 -10.73 -1.43
C GLU A 33 -7.41 -11.10 -2.92
N ARG A 34 -8.07 -10.26 -3.72
CA ARG A 34 -8.51 -10.63 -5.08
C ARG A 34 -7.88 -9.82 -6.22
N ASP A 35 -7.22 -8.71 -5.92
CA ASP A 35 -6.61 -7.81 -6.90
C ASP A 35 -5.10 -7.71 -6.63
N GLU A 36 -4.31 -8.39 -7.48
CA GLU A 36 -2.85 -8.41 -7.37
C GLU A 36 -2.21 -7.04 -7.62
N ASN A 37 -2.82 -6.21 -8.46
CA ASN A 37 -2.31 -4.86 -8.71
C ASN A 37 -2.53 -3.98 -7.49
N PHE A 38 -3.70 -4.06 -6.86
CA PHE A 38 -3.97 -3.38 -5.59
C PHE A 38 -3.05 -3.88 -4.47
N ARG A 39 -2.76 -5.18 -4.43
CA ARG A 39 -1.78 -5.75 -3.49
C ARG A 39 -0.39 -5.14 -3.70
N GLY A 40 0.10 -5.07 -4.94
CA GLY A 40 1.37 -4.43 -5.26
C GLY A 40 1.41 -2.97 -4.80
N LEU A 41 0.33 -2.21 -5.03
CA LEU A 41 0.23 -0.82 -4.58
C LEU A 41 0.30 -0.68 -3.05
N CYS A 42 -0.34 -1.60 -2.31
CA CYS A 42 -0.24 -1.62 -0.85
C CYS A 42 1.17 -1.99 -0.37
N ASP A 43 1.84 -2.92 -1.05
CA ASP A 43 3.21 -3.33 -0.77
C ASP A 43 4.19 -2.17 -1.01
N ASP A 44 4.00 -1.40 -2.08
CA ASP A 44 4.78 -0.20 -2.38
C ASP A 44 4.60 0.87 -1.31
N LEU A 45 3.37 1.07 -0.82
CA LEU A 45 3.11 1.97 0.31
C LEU A 45 3.90 1.54 1.56
N ALA A 46 3.86 0.25 1.91
CA ALA A 46 4.58 -0.26 3.06
C ALA A 46 6.11 -0.08 2.91
N ALA A 47 6.64 -0.31 1.70
CA ALA A 47 8.05 -0.10 1.40
C ALA A 47 8.45 1.38 1.52
N ALA A 48 7.62 2.30 1.00
CA ALA A 48 7.86 3.73 1.09
C ALA A 48 7.82 4.25 2.53
N GLU A 49 6.86 3.80 3.35
CA GLU A 49 6.80 4.14 4.78
C GLU A 49 8.01 3.60 5.55
N GLN A 50 8.45 2.38 5.22
CA GLN A 50 9.65 1.78 5.82
C GLN A 50 10.92 2.56 5.45
N ALA A 51 11.03 3.00 4.19
CA ALA A 51 12.14 3.83 3.73
C ALA A 51 12.13 5.21 4.40
N LEU A 52 10.96 5.83 4.55
CA LEU A 52 10.78 7.09 5.27
C LEU A 52 11.28 6.95 6.73
N TRP A 53 10.89 5.90 7.44
CA TRP A 53 11.38 5.64 8.79
C TRP A 53 12.91 5.44 8.84
N ALA A 54 13.48 4.75 7.84
CA ALA A 54 14.92 4.58 7.75
C ALA A 54 15.69 5.90 7.55
N THR A 55 15.05 6.96 7.04
CA THR A 55 15.70 8.27 6.86
C THR A 55 16.17 8.89 8.17
N GLU A 56 15.53 8.59 9.30
CA GLU A 56 15.94 9.09 10.62
C GLU A 56 17.38 8.67 10.99
N HIS A 57 17.85 7.57 10.42
CA HIS A 57 19.16 7.01 10.65
C HIS A 57 20.21 7.49 9.62
N LEU A 58 19.80 8.30 8.64
CA LEU A 58 20.71 8.87 7.64
C LEU A 58 21.52 10.04 8.23
N PRO A 59 22.71 10.28 7.67
CA PRO A 59 23.47 11.49 7.93
C PRO A 59 22.64 12.76 7.64
N GLU A 60 22.83 13.80 8.45
CA GLU A 60 22.02 15.02 8.44
C GLU A 60 21.94 15.69 7.06
N ASN A 61 23.04 15.66 6.30
CA ASN A 61 23.13 16.21 4.95
C ASN A 61 22.21 15.54 3.92
N ASN A 62 21.77 14.30 4.15
CA ASN A 62 20.87 13.57 3.26
C ASN A 62 19.49 13.33 3.88
N ARG A 63 19.36 13.45 5.20
CA ARG A 63 18.14 13.16 5.95
C ARG A 63 16.96 13.98 5.47
N MET A 64 17.12 15.31 5.38
CA MET A 64 16.01 16.20 5.01
C MET A 64 15.53 15.94 3.58
N THR A 65 16.45 15.83 2.62
CA THR A 65 16.11 15.59 1.21
C THR A 65 15.43 14.23 1.04
N ARG A 66 16.01 13.15 1.56
CA ARG A 66 15.42 11.81 1.45
C ARG A 66 14.09 11.69 2.18
N ARG A 67 13.95 12.37 3.32
CA ARG A 67 12.69 12.42 4.06
C ARG A 67 11.59 13.04 3.20
N LEU A 68 11.85 14.18 2.58
CA LEU A 68 10.90 14.86 1.71
C LEU A 68 10.47 13.97 0.54
N GLU A 69 11.44 13.36 -0.16
CA GLU A 69 11.17 12.44 -1.28
C GLU A 69 10.24 11.28 -0.88
N TYR A 70 10.50 10.64 0.26
CA TYR A 70 9.66 9.53 0.72
C TYR A 70 8.32 9.99 1.29
N GLU A 71 8.22 11.18 1.90
CA GLU A 71 6.94 11.77 2.31
C GLU A 71 6.04 12.04 1.10
N GLU A 72 6.60 12.57 0.01
CA GLU A 72 5.90 12.78 -1.25
C GLU A 72 5.44 11.44 -1.86
N LEU A 73 6.33 10.44 -1.94
CA LEU A 73 5.98 9.12 -2.45
C LEU A 73 4.86 8.45 -1.64
N VAL A 74 4.91 8.53 -0.30
CA VAL A 74 3.85 8.00 0.57
C VAL A 74 2.52 8.72 0.32
N ALA A 75 2.55 10.03 0.06
CA ALA A 75 1.35 10.80 -0.26
C ALA A 75 0.76 10.38 -1.61
N GLU A 76 1.58 10.25 -2.65
CA GLU A 76 1.16 9.80 -3.98
C GLU A 76 0.53 8.40 -3.96
N LEU A 77 1.19 7.44 -3.31
CA LEU A 77 0.68 6.08 -3.17
C LEU A 77 -0.63 6.04 -2.38
N ALA A 78 -0.75 6.83 -1.32
CA ALA A 78 -1.99 6.93 -0.56
C ALA A 78 -3.14 7.50 -1.41
N ASP A 79 -2.87 8.53 -2.21
CA ASP A 79 -3.86 9.09 -3.12
C ASP A 79 -4.30 8.08 -4.18
N GLU A 80 -3.37 7.29 -4.73
CA GLU A 80 -3.68 6.24 -5.69
C GLU A 80 -4.55 5.14 -5.07
N ILE A 81 -4.20 4.66 -3.87
CA ILE A 81 -4.99 3.69 -3.11
C ILE A 81 -6.41 4.24 -2.90
N ASN A 82 -6.55 5.51 -2.50
CA ASN A 82 -7.85 6.10 -2.29
C ASN A 82 -8.69 6.13 -3.59
N ARG A 83 -8.08 6.50 -4.73
CA ARG A 83 -8.75 6.47 -6.04
C ARG A 83 -9.19 5.06 -6.45
N VAL A 84 -8.36 4.04 -6.20
CA VAL A 84 -8.72 2.65 -6.47
C VAL A 84 -9.90 2.20 -5.60
N LEU A 85 -9.87 2.54 -4.31
CA LEU A 85 -10.98 2.24 -3.39
C LEU A 85 -12.27 2.97 -3.80
N ASP A 86 -12.20 4.23 -4.23
CA ASP A 86 -13.37 4.96 -4.72
C ASP A 86 -13.98 4.27 -5.95
N ARG A 87 -13.15 3.84 -6.92
CA ARG A 87 -13.61 3.11 -8.11
C ARG A 87 -14.23 1.74 -7.76
N ALA A 88 -13.61 1.02 -6.83
CA ALA A 88 -14.10 -0.26 -6.34
C ALA A 88 -15.43 -0.15 -5.57
N ASN A 89 -15.76 1.03 -5.04
CA ASN A 89 -17.03 1.32 -4.40
C ASN A 89 -18.13 1.70 -5.41
N VAL A 90 -17.76 2.32 -6.54
CA VAL A 90 -18.71 2.74 -7.59
C VAL A 90 -19.16 1.58 -8.46
N LEU A 91 -18.32 0.57 -8.68
CA LEU A 91 -18.74 -0.67 -9.35
C LEU A 91 -19.29 -1.63 -8.29
N PRO A 92 -20.58 -2.00 -8.30
CA PRO A 92 -21.03 -3.15 -7.52
C PRO A 92 -20.17 -4.33 -7.99
N MET A 93 -19.44 -4.93 -7.05
CA MET A 93 -18.51 -6.02 -7.30
C MET A 93 -19.28 -7.25 -7.80
N SER A 94 -19.70 -7.22 -9.06
CA SER A 94 -20.23 -8.37 -9.78
C SER A 94 -19.08 -9.36 -9.93
N ARG A 95 -19.09 -10.35 -9.05
CA ARG A 95 -18.32 -11.59 -9.21
C ARG A 95 -18.65 -12.14 -10.59
N SER A 96 -17.74 -12.01 -11.55
CA SER A 96 -17.87 -12.75 -12.81
C SER A 96 -17.74 -14.24 -12.50
N PRO A 97 -18.74 -15.07 -12.84
CA PRO A 97 -18.60 -16.52 -12.70
C PRO A 97 -17.63 -17.00 -13.77
N LYS A 98 -16.59 -17.75 -13.38
CA LYS A 98 -15.81 -18.55 -14.30
C LYS A 98 -16.67 -19.74 -14.71
N HIS A 99 -17.08 -19.76 -15.98
CA HIS A 99 -17.65 -20.92 -16.67
C HIS A 99 -16.62 -22.06 -16.76
#